data_AF-A0A381Z1V8-F1
#
_entry.id   AF-A0A381Z1V8-F1
#
_cell.length_a   1.000
_cell.length_b   1.000
_cell.length_c   1.000
_cell.angle_alpha   90.00
_cell.angle_beta   90.00
_cell.angle_gamma   90.00
#
_symmetry.space_group_name_H-M   'P 1'
#
loop_
_entity.id
_entity.type
_entity.pdbx_description
1 polymer ?
#
loop_
_entity_poly.entity_id
_entity_poly.type
_entity_poly.pdbx_seq_one_letter_code
_entity_poly.pdbx_strand_id
1 'polypeptide(L)' 'VSGSIAAHKAVDLASLLAKAGCEVDVVLTSEAQQFVKPLPFQTLTRRRVITSL' A
#
# COMPACT_ATOMS: atom_id res chain seq x y z
N VAL A 1 6.36 1.44 -1.34
CA VAL A 1 5.88 2.76 -0.87
C VAL A 1 6.89 3.32 0.13
N SER A 2 7.39 4.54 -0.10
CA SER A 2 8.43 5.20 0.71
C SER A 2 7.90 6.41 1.51
N GLY A 3 8.74 6.98 2.39
CA GLY A 3 8.40 8.10 3.27
C GLY A 3 8.21 9.44 2.53
N SER A 4 7.01 9.66 1.99
CA SER A 4 6.60 10.92 1.37
C SER A 4 5.17 11.24 1.77
N ILE A 5 4.81 12.53 1.84
CA ILE A 5 3.43 12.95 2.08
C ILE A 5 2.46 12.39 1.02
N ALA A 6 2.96 12.15 -0.21
CA ALA A 6 2.17 11.56 -1.29
C ALA A 6 1.87 10.06 -1.09
N ALA A 7 2.46 9.40 -0.09
CA ALA A 7 2.29 7.96 0.15
C ALA A 7 0.83 7.54 0.38
N HIS A 8 -0.02 8.42 0.94
CA HIS A 8 -1.45 8.12 1.12
C HIS A 8 -2.17 7.86 -0.21
N LYS A 9 -1.77 8.54 -1.30
CA LYS A 9 -2.37 8.37 -2.65
C LYS A 9 -2.05 7.01 -3.26
N ALA A 10 -0.99 6.34 -2.78
CA ALA A 10 -0.66 5.01 -3.26
C ALA A 10 -1.75 3.98 -2.92
N VAL A 11 -2.56 4.24 -1.88
CA VAL A 11 -3.72 3.40 -1.51
C VAL A 11 -4.77 3.40 -2.63
N ASP A 12 -5.06 4.58 -3.18
CA ASP A 12 -6.01 4.72 -4.29
C ASP A 12 -5.50 4.01 -5.55
N LEU A 13 -4.21 4.17 -5.85
CA LEU A 13 -3.58 3.46 -6.97
C LEU A 13 -3.68 1.93 -6.80
N ALA A 14 -3.38 1.41 -5.61
CA ALA A 14 -3.49 -0.01 -5.31
C ALA A 14 -4.95 -0.51 -5.45
N SER A 15 -5.92 0.30 -5.04
CA SER A 15 -7.35 0.01 -5.22
C SER A 15 -7.74 -0.08 -6.69
N LEU A 16 -7.29 0.87 -7.52
CA LEU A 16 -7.57 0.89 -8.95
C LEU A 16 -6.98 -0.32 -9.66
N LEU A 17 -5.72 -0.67 -9.35
CA LEU A 17 -5.07 -1.85 -9.91
C LEU A 17 -5.77 -3.15 -9.48
N ALA A 18 -6.12 -3.28 -8.20
CA ALA A 18 -6.86 -4.45 -7.70
C ALA A 18 -8.23 -4.58 -8.37
N LYS A 19 -8.96 -3.46 -8.57
CA LYS A 19 -10.25 -3.44 -9.30
C LYS A 19 -10.10 -3.79 -10.77
N ALA A 20 -8.95 -3.48 -11.39
CA ALA A 20 -8.63 -3.90 -12.75
C ALA A 20 -8.28 -5.39 -12.86
N GLY A 21 -8.33 -6.15 -11.76
CA GLY A 21 -7.99 -7.57 -11.72
C GLY A 21 -6.51 -7.86 -11.59
N CYS A 22 -5.67 -6.84 -11.34
CA CYS A 22 -4.24 -7.04 -11.11
C CYS A 22 -3.99 -7.62 -9.72
N GLU A 23 -3.02 -8.53 -9.62
CA GLU A 23 -2.44 -8.89 -8.33
C GLU A 23 -1.49 -7.76 -7.88
N VAL A 24 -1.73 -7.21 -6.69
CA VAL A 24 -0.97 -6.07 -6.17
C VAL A 24 -0.30 -6.47 -4.87
N ASP A 25 1.01 -6.65 -4.92
CA ASP A 25 1.85 -6.84 -3.73
C ASP A 25 2.43 -5.50 -3.28
N VAL A 26 2.25 -5.17 -2.01
CA VAL A 26 2.64 -3.88 -1.45
C VAL A 26 3.75 -4.06 -0.43
N VAL A 27 4.85 -3.33 -0.64
CA VAL A 27 5.97 -3.20 0.30
C VAL A 27 5.97 -1.78 0.86
N LEU A 28 5.88 -1.64 2.19
CA LEU A 28 5.94 -0.35 2.90
C LEU A 28 7.27 -0.24 3.66
N THR A 29 7.99 0.87 3.45
CA THR A 29 9.14 1.21 4.32
C THR A 29 8.66 1.68 5.70
N SER A 30 9.56 1.69 6.68
CA SER A 30 9.29 2.19 8.03
C SER A 30 8.87 3.67 8.04
N GLU A 31 9.46 4.50 7.18
CA GLU A 31 9.12 5.92 7.05
C GLU A 31 7.74 6.11 6.39
N ALA A 32 7.39 5.28 5.40
CA ALA A 32 6.06 5.31 4.79
C ALA A 32 4.94 5.05 5.81
N GLN A 33 5.21 4.22 6.82
CA GLN A 33 4.25 3.89 7.89
C GLN A 33 3.90 5.08 8.80
N GLN A 34 4.66 6.17 8.74
CA GLN A 34 4.33 7.42 9.43
C GLN A 34 3.21 8.19 8.72
N PHE A 35 3.08 8.01 7.40
CA PHE A 35 2.09 8.70 6.58
C PHE A 35 0.88 7.82 6.22
N VAL A 36 1.08 6.51 6.05
CA VAL A 36 0.04 5.57 5.66
C VAL A 36 0.23 4.22 6.33
N LYS A 37 -0.81 3.67 6.95
CA LYS A 37 -0.72 2.37 7.63
C LYS A 37 -0.89 1.20 6.65
N PRO A 38 -0.46 -0.03 7.02
CA PRO A 38 -0.61 -1.20 6.15
C PRO A 38 -2.06 -1.65 5.92
N LEU A 39 -2.95 -1.45 6.89
CA LEU A 39 -4.32 -1.98 6.86
C LEU A 39 -5.14 -1.58 5.62
N PRO A 40 -5.18 -0.30 5.19
CA PRO A 40 -5.86 0.09 3.94
C PRO A 40 -5.39 -0.72 2.72
N PHE A 41 -4.09 -0.92 2.56
CA PHE A 41 -3.55 -1.72 1.45
C PHE A 41 -3.98 -3.18 1.57
N GLN A 42 -3.94 -3.77 2.77
CA GLN A 42 -4.38 -5.17 2.97
C GLN A 42 -5.85 -5.36 2.59
N THR A 43 -6.71 -4.44 3.02
CA THR A 43 -8.15 -4.49 2.72
C THR A 43 -8.43 -4.38 1.22
N LEU A 44 -7.74 -3.47 0.52
CA LEU A 44 -8.01 -3.17 -0.88
C LEU A 44 -7.40 -4.18 -1.84
N THR A 45 -6.18 -4.64 -1.55
CA THR A 45 -5.48 -5.63 -2.37
C THR A 45 -5.87 -7.07 -2.04
N ARG A 46 -6.49 -7.29 -0.87
CA ARG A 46 -6.77 -8.62 -0.29
C ARG A 46 -5.51 -9.47 -0.12
N ARG A 47 -4.36 -8.82 0.05
CA ARG A 47 -3.04 -9.46 0.18
C ARG A 47 -2.29 -8.91 1.38
N ARG A 48 -1.32 -9.68 1.86
CA ARG A 48 -0.46 -9.24 2.97
C ARG A 48 0.45 -8.11 2.48
N VAL A 49 0.66 -7.13 3.35
CA VAL A 49 1.58 -6.01 3.10
C VAL A 49 2.88 -6.30 3.81
N ILE A 50 4.00 -6.19 3.10
CA ILE A 50 5.32 -6.41 3.64
C ILE A 50 5.81 -5.11 4.27
N THR A 51 6.15 -5.14 5.56
CA THR A 51 6.53 -3.96 6.36
C THR A 51 7.92 -4.06 7.00
N SER A 52 8.54 -5.24 6.95
CA SER A 52 9.89 -5.51 7.45
C SER A 52 10.67 -6.18 6.32
N LEU A 53 11.72 -5.49 5.86
CA LEU A 53 12.74 -6.03 4.96
C LEU A 53 13.97 -6.40 5.79
#